data_AF-A0A2S9FRH3-F1
#
_entry.id   AF-A0A2S9FRH3-F1
#
_cell.length_a   1.000
_cell.length_b   1.000
_cell.length_c   1.000
_cell.angle_alpha   90.00
_cell.angle_beta   90.00
_cell.angle_gamma   90.00
#
_symmetry.space_group_name_H-M   'P 1'
#
loop_
_entity.id
_entity.type
_entity.pdbx_description
1 polymer ?
#
loop_
_entity_poly.entity_id
_entity_poly.type
_entity_poly.pdbx_seq_one_letter_code
_entity_poly.pdbx_strand_id
1 'polypeptide(L)' 'MKAMTYRGPYRIRVEEKDIPCIEHPNDAVVRVQRAAICGSDLHLYHGLMPDTRVGHTFGHEFIGVVHDVGPSVE' A
#
# COMPACT_ATOMS: atom_id res chain seq x y z
N MET A 1 6.33 8.80 -5.37
CA MET A 1 6.27 8.45 -3.93
C MET A 1 6.93 7.11 -3.72
N LYS A 2 7.66 6.95 -2.62
CA LYS A 2 8.31 5.68 -2.29
C LYS A 2 7.29 4.66 -1.79
N ALA A 3 7.32 3.45 -2.34
CA ALA A 3 6.48 2.33 -1.94
C ALA A 3 7.25 1.01 -1.96
N MET A 4 6.96 0.14 -1.00
CA MET A 4 7.45 -1.24 -1.04
C MET A 4 6.75 -1.98 -2.18
N THR A 5 7.53 -2.66 -3.01
CA THR A 5 7.07 -3.36 -4.21
C THR A 5 7.52 -4.82 -4.16
N TYR A 6 6.58 -5.74 -4.37
CA TYR A 6 6.83 -7.17 -4.43
C TYR A 6 7.55 -7.56 -5.74
N ARG A 7 8.62 -8.35 -5.62
CA ARG A 7 9.49 -8.81 -6.72
C ARG A 7 9.58 -10.35 -6.77
N GLY A 8 8.64 -11.05 -6.14
CA GLY A 8 8.60 -12.51 -6.01
C GLY A 8 8.92 -12.98 -4.59
N PRO A 9 8.84 -14.30 -4.33
CA PRO A 9 9.06 -14.85 -3.00
C PRO A 9 10.39 -14.40 -2.42
N TYR A 10 10.37 -13.93 -1.18
CA TYR A 10 11.51 -13.40 -0.44
C TYR A 10 12.18 -12.16 -1.05
N ARG A 11 11.53 -11.50 -2.01
CA ARG A 11 12.10 -10.37 -2.75
C ARG A 11 11.13 -9.19 -2.74
N ILE A 12 11.51 -8.15 -2.03
CA ILE A 12 10.80 -6.86 -2.00
C ILE A 12 11.81 -5.72 -2.19
N ARG A 13 11.36 -4.60 -2.74
CA ARG A 13 12.20 -3.40 -2.93
C ARG A 13 11.37 -2.13 -2.77
N VAL A 14 11.98 -1.08 -2.22
CA VAL A 14 11.39 0.26 -2.25
C VAL A 14 11.63 0.88 -3.62
N GLU A 15 10.55 1.31 -4.26
CA GLU A 15 10.54 1.90 -5.60
C GLU A 15 9.72 3.19 -5.61
N GLU A 16 9.96 4.04 -6.61
CA GLU A 16 9.10 5.19 -6.86
C GLU A 16 7.85 4.74 -7.63
N LYS A 17 6.69 5.20 -7.16
CA LYS A 17 5.36 5.03 -7.78
C LYS A 17 4.62 6.35 -7.83
N ASP A 18 3.62 6.46 -8.70
CA ASP A 18 2.77 7.64 -8.75
C ASP A 18 2.01 7.84 -7.43
N ILE A 19 1.70 9.10 -7.12
CA ILE A 19 0.86 9.44 -5.96
C ILE A 19 -0.59 9.06 -6.34
N PRO A 20 -1.32 8.30 -5.50
CA PRO A 20 -2.70 7.96 -5.78
C PRO A 20 -3.57 9.23 -5.84
N CYS A 21 -4.54 9.22 -6.74
CA CYS A 21 -5.57 10.26 -6.84
C CYS A 21 -6.92 9.73 -6.37
N ILE A 22 -7.87 10.64 -6.14
CA ILE A 22 -9.27 10.30 -5.87
C ILE A 22 -9.89 9.69 -7.12
N GLU A 23 -10.43 8.47 -7.02
CA GLU A 23 -11.10 7.77 -8.12
C GLU A 23 -12.62 7.63 -7.87
N HIS A 24 -13.03 7.66 -6.60
CA HIS A 24 -14.41 7.57 -6.16
C HIS A 24 -14.79 8.73 -5.22
N PRO A 25 -16.04 9.25 -5.23
CA PRO A 25 -16.45 10.38 -4.41
C PRO A 25 -16.24 10.24 -2.89
N ASN A 26 -16.17 9.01 -2.39
CA ASN A 26 -15.94 8.69 -0.98
C ASN A 26 -14.50 8.33 -0.63
N ASP A 27 -13.54 8.47 -1.56
CA ASP A 27 -12.15 8.15 -1.29
C ASP A 27 -11.48 9.20 -0.38
N ALA A 28 -10.45 8.76 0.31
CA ALA A 28 -9.49 9.64 0.97
C ALA A 28 -8.07 9.16 0.69
N VAL A 29 -7.19 10.09 0.32
CA VAL A 29 -5.75 9.83 0.21
C VAL A 29 -5.09 10.20 1.53
N VAL A 30 -4.38 9.24 2.12
CA VAL A 30 -3.66 9.45 3.39
C VAL A 30 -2.16 9.48 3.15
N ARG A 31 -1.50 10.56 3.59
CA ARG A 31 -0.04 10.61 3.66
C ARG A 31 0.43 9.82 4.89
N VAL A 32 0.87 8.58 4.65
CA VAL A 32 1.38 7.66 5.67
C VAL A 32 2.59 8.26 6.39
N GLN A 33 2.52 8.29 7.73
CA GLN A 33 3.63 8.73 8.60
C GLN A 33 4.37 7.55 9.22
N ARG A 34 3.63 6.49 9.59
CA ARG A 34 4.17 5.23 10.12
C ARG A 34 3.35 4.08 9.56
N ALA A 35 4.03 2.98 9.28
CA ALA A 35 3.43 1.71 8.92
C ALA A 35 4.09 0.58 9.72
N ALA A 36 3.34 -0.49 9.98
CA ALA A 36 3.84 -1.69 10.64
C ALA A 36 3.93 -2.86 9.64
N ILE A 37 4.54 -3.95 10.09
CA ILE A 37 4.59 -5.23 9.37
C ILE A 37 3.80 -6.23 10.20
N CYS A 38 2.75 -6.79 9.61
CA CYS A 38 1.94 -7.81 10.24
C CYS A 38 2.54 -9.21 9.97
N GLY A 39 2.21 -10.18 10.83
CA GLY A 39 2.51 -11.58 10.54
C GLY A 39 1.87 -12.06 9.24
N SER A 40 0.69 -11.53 8.87
CA SER A 40 0.00 -11.90 7.63
C SER A 40 0.73 -11.42 6.37
N ASP A 41 1.50 -10.33 6.45
CA ASP A 41 2.32 -9.85 5.33
C ASP A 41 3.39 -10.88 4.95
N LEU A 42 3.80 -11.75 5.89
CA LEU A 42 4.76 -12.82 5.63
C LEU A 42 4.18 -13.90 4.70
N HIS A 43 2.86 -14.10 4.68
CA HIS A 43 2.23 -14.99 3.70
C HIS A 43 2.42 -14.47 2.27
N LEU A 44 2.33 -13.15 2.06
CA LEU A 44 2.60 -12.52 0.76
C LEU A 44 4.10 -12.55 0.45
N TYR A 45 4.96 -12.23 1.42
CA TYR A 45 6.40 -12.27 1.28
C TYR A 45 6.93 -13.65 0.87
N HIS A 46 6.37 -14.73 1.43
CA HIS A 46 6.72 -16.10 1.06
C HIS A 46 6.09 -16.58 -0.25
N GLY A 47 5.23 -15.77 -0.90
CA GLY A 47 4.52 -16.14 -2.11
C GLY A 47 3.45 -17.20 -1.91
N LEU A 48 2.88 -17.30 -0.70
CA LEU A 48 1.83 -18.27 -0.35
C LEU A 48 0.42 -17.76 -0.68
N MET A 49 0.30 -16.49 -1.08
CA MET A 49 -0.97 -15.85 -1.40
C MET A 49 -1.16 -15.83 -2.93
N PRO A 50 -2.14 -16.59 -3.48
CA PRO A 50 -2.27 -16.84 -4.92
C PRO A 50 -2.35 -15.57 -5.79
N ASP A 51 -2.98 -14.51 -5.27
CA ASP A 51 -3.20 -13.26 -6.01
C ASP A 51 -2.07 -12.23 -5.88
N THR A 52 -0.95 -12.58 -5.23
CA THR A 52 0.18 -11.65 -5.10
C THR A 52 1.02 -11.63 -6.37
N ARG A 53 0.98 -10.52 -7.12
CA ARG A 53 1.70 -10.35 -8.38
C ARG A 53 2.92 -9.45 -8.21
N VAL A 54 3.95 -9.70 -9.01
CA VAL A 54 5.11 -8.81 -9.11
C VAL A 54 4.63 -7.40 -9.44
N GLY A 55 5.13 -6.41 -8.70
CA GLY A 55 4.69 -5.01 -8.79
C GLY A 55 3.67 -4.60 -7.73
N HIS A 56 3.04 -5.53 -7.00
CA HIS A 56 2.10 -5.18 -5.94
C HIS A 56 2.78 -4.44 -4.78
N THR A 57 2.08 -3.44 -4.24
CA THR A 57 2.35 -2.88 -2.91
C THR A 57 1.45 -3.59 -1.91
N PHE A 58 1.99 -4.01 -0.76
CA PHE A 58 1.20 -4.57 0.33
C PHE A 58 1.67 -4.03 1.69
N GLY A 59 0.89 -4.30 2.73
CA GLY A 59 0.96 -3.67 4.04
C GLY A 59 -0.38 -3.01 4.35
N HIS A 60 -0.91 -3.25 5.55
CA HIS A 60 -2.29 -2.91 5.90
C HIS A 60 -2.43 -2.28 7.30
N GLU A 61 -1.31 -1.84 7.86
CA GLU A 61 -1.24 -1.23 9.19
C GLU A 61 -0.52 0.12 9.08
N PHE A 62 -1.24 1.23 9.21
CA PHE A 62 -0.64 2.56 9.13
C PHE A 62 -1.37 3.62 9.94
N ILE A 63 -0.64 4.68 10.27
CA ILE A 63 -1.18 5.97 10.70
C ILE A 63 -0.62 7.08 9.81
N GLY A 64 -1.40 8.13 9.61
CA GLY A 64 -1.01 9.23 8.73
C GLY A 64 -1.91 10.45 8.87
N VAL A 65 -1.71 11.39 7.95
CA VAL A 65 -2.50 12.62 7.87
C VAL A 65 -3.28 12.60 6.57
N VAL A 66 -4.55 12.98 6.62
CA VAL A 66 -5.39 13.15 5.42
C VAL A 66 -4.72 14.16 4.48
N HIS A 67 -4.49 13.74 3.24
CA HIS A 67 -3.83 14.54 2.21
C HIS A 67 -4.82 15.12 1.22
N ASP A 68 -5.80 14.33 0.80
CA ASP A 68 -6.86 14.71 -0.14
C ASP A 68 -8.12 13.88 0.13
N VAL A 69 -9.30 14.39 -0.23
CA VAL A 69 -10.59 13.72 -0.01
C VAL A 69 -11.54 13.93 -1.18
N GLY A 70 -12.37 12.93 -1.45
CA GLY A 70 -13.44 13.04 -2.42
C GLY A 70 -14.57 13.96 -1.96
N PRO A 71 -15.40 14.47 -2.90
CA PRO A 71 -16.45 15.44 -2.62
C PRO A 71 -17.60 14.93 -1.74
N SER A 72 -17.66 13.62 -1.46
CA SER A 72 -18.68 12.99 -0.61
C SER A 72 -18.13 12.51 0.73
N VAL A 73 -16.95 12.96 1.13
CA VAL A 73 -16.37 12.76 2.47
C VAL A 73 -16.74 13.96 3.34
N GLU A 74 -17.44 13.71 4.45
CA GLU A 74 -17.92 14.71 5.42
C GLU A 74 -17.15 14.65 6.75
#